data_AF-A0A9D6R0R6-F1
#
_entry.id   AF-A0A9D6R0R6-F1
#
_cell.length_a   1.000
_cell.length_b   1.000
_cell.length_c   1.000
_cell.angle_alpha   90.00
_cell.angle_beta   90.00
_cell.angle_gamma   90.00
#
_symmetry.space_group_name_H-M   'P 1'
#
loop_
_entity.id
_entity.type
_entity.pdbx_description
1 polymer ?
#
loop_
_entity_poly.entity_id
_entity_poly.type
_entity_poly.pdbx_seq_one_letter_code
_entity_poly.pdbx_strand_id
1 'polypeptide(L)'
;MRSLRPANISGLLAIAFIAACFPLFYNASTLAAMYHWQDKKGDIHVVDDILLVPPEYRDEIKQPQAKPPEQAPSPQRNTREAPKSLDNDIAEAYRKADYAAAAQLIELQIERLKERIAKGEKGNPSELYSKYLLLAHVYAWKLNKTEEALKQYQKATESKQSGEQLKRMPPVEFIFLAELYERKGDISKAREYYQNLLNELVVRKESEHDDMSSIINEELTNLVKYQIDSIDLKENAKKDFKPLLSKLKLTATPAQTPVYQMLPLVLGPAVMIEIGVIETTGALTDKNDLANYIKQSQTNISSMAMNYMLILNVSASSVTESSEKAMQAYLAKYPESYYSLLLRQMFYKFYKENMQDEKAKQLLTEIKNIAQKRKMEIITEPDKRFATPEATWKTYKNALMQGNLEEAMECFAPGEGTIHKQTYAALGKDKMKEIGKDMGDIIRVRGDERMAVYQILRKEKGQNYSYEVRFYNIGGEWKLGRF
;
A
#
# COMPACT_ATOMS: atom_id res chain seq x y z
N MET A 1 14.04 43.77 -9.76
CA MET A 1 13.97 42.45 -10.43
C MET A 1 13.57 41.41 -9.39
N ARG A 2 12.31 40.97 -9.38
CA ARG A 2 11.82 39.92 -8.48
C ARG A 2 12.18 38.57 -9.09
N SER A 3 13.02 37.78 -8.42
CA SER A 3 13.28 36.41 -8.82
C SER A 3 12.07 35.54 -8.47
N LEU A 4 11.46 34.96 -9.50
CA LEU A 4 10.45 33.92 -9.35
C LEU A 4 11.16 32.66 -8.84
N ARG A 5 10.76 32.18 -7.65
CA ARG A 5 11.19 30.88 -7.14
C ARG A 5 10.58 29.78 -8.04
N PRO A 6 11.34 28.72 -8.39
CA PRO A 6 10.79 27.62 -9.15
C PRO A 6 9.73 26.88 -8.33
N ALA A 7 8.57 26.65 -8.94
CA ALA A 7 7.51 25.83 -8.36
C ALA A 7 8.01 24.38 -8.15
N ASN A 8 7.60 23.76 -7.04
CA ASN A 8 7.90 22.37 -6.72
C ASN A 8 7.22 21.42 -7.73
N ILE A 9 7.96 21.03 -8.77
CA ILE A 9 7.54 20.06 -9.80
C ILE A 9 7.41 18.62 -9.24
N SER A 10 7.93 18.38 -8.03
CA SER A 10 7.98 17.07 -7.37
C SER A 10 6.60 16.44 -7.10
N GLY A 11 5.56 17.24 -6.82
CA GLY A 11 4.20 16.74 -6.53
C GLY A 11 3.39 16.33 -7.76
N LEU A 12 3.62 16.97 -8.91
CA LEU A 12 2.93 16.67 -10.17
C LEU A 12 3.40 15.36 -10.83
N LEU A 13 4.61 14.90 -10.50
CA LEU A 13 5.23 13.73 -11.13
C LEU A 13 4.86 12.39 -10.47
N ALA A 14 4.48 12.38 -9.19
CA ALA A 14 3.92 11.19 -8.53
C ALA A 14 2.50 10.87 -9.05
N ILE A 15 1.72 11.92 -9.35
CA ILE A 15 0.38 11.81 -9.96
C ILE A 15 0.47 11.19 -11.37
N ALA A 16 1.55 11.44 -12.12
CA ALA A 16 1.74 10.87 -13.46
C ALA A 16 2.03 9.35 -13.46
N PHE A 17 2.64 8.81 -12.40
CA PHE A 17 2.87 7.35 -12.26
C PHE A 17 1.58 6.62 -11.89
N ILE A 18 0.77 7.21 -11.00
CA ILE A 18 -0.57 6.73 -10.69
C ILE A 18 -1.45 6.80 -11.95
N ALA A 19 -1.43 7.90 -12.70
CA ALA A 19 -2.19 8.08 -13.93
C ALA A 19 -1.76 7.18 -15.11
N ALA A 20 -0.54 6.62 -15.10
CA ALA A 20 -0.09 5.65 -16.12
C ALA A 20 -0.53 4.21 -15.81
N CYS A 21 -0.81 3.89 -14.54
CA CYS A 21 -1.37 2.60 -14.11
C CYS A 21 -2.91 2.64 -13.93
N PHE A 22 -3.51 3.83 -13.79
CA PHE A 22 -4.95 4.04 -13.57
C PHE A 22 -5.92 3.84 -14.77
N PRO A 23 -5.53 3.92 -16.06
CA PRO A 23 -6.51 3.82 -17.14
C PRO A 23 -7.07 2.40 -17.32
N LEU A 24 -6.55 1.41 -16.59
CA LEU A 24 -7.08 0.04 -16.57
C LEU A 24 -8.18 -0.18 -15.50
N PHE A 25 -8.44 0.80 -14.62
CA PHE A 25 -9.42 0.67 -13.52
C PHE A 25 -10.69 1.53 -13.68
N TYR A 26 -10.75 2.42 -14.67
CA TYR A 26 -11.99 3.10 -15.04
C TYR A 26 -12.68 2.32 -16.16
N ASN A 27 -13.39 1.25 -15.80
CA ASN A 27 -14.53 0.84 -16.60
C ASN A 27 -15.51 2.02 -16.63
N ALA A 28 -15.74 2.56 -17.83
CA ALA A 28 -16.73 3.58 -18.09
C ALA A 28 -18.14 2.99 -17.92
N SER A 29 -18.57 2.71 -16.69
CA SER A 29 -19.94 2.28 -16.39
C SER A 29 -20.31 2.34 -14.90
N THR A 30 -19.78 3.32 -14.15
CA THR A 30 -20.39 3.77 -12.88
C THR A 30 -20.21 5.28 -12.71
N LEU A 31 -20.66 6.08 -13.68
CA LEU A 31 -21.03 7.45 -13.33
C LEU A 31 -22.27 7.30 -12.45
N ALA A 32 -22.16 7.67 -11.16
CA ALA A 32 -23.31 7.75 -10.28
C ALA A 32 -24.40 8.57 -10.98
N ALA A 33 -25.64 8.08 -10.96
CA ALA A 33 -26.74 8.79 -11.58
C ALA A 33 -26.87 10.16 -10.90
N MET A 34 -26.64 11.24 -11.64
CA MET A 34 -26.83 12.60 -11.15
C MET A 34 -28.31 12.94 -11.25
N TYR A 35 -28.93 13.33 -10.12
CA TYR A 35 -30.33 13.73 -10.02
C TYR A 35 -30.41 15.25 -10.02
N HIS A 36 -31.27 15.79 -10.88
CA HIS A 36 -31.45 17.23 -11.05
C HIS A 36 -32.92 17.56 -10.75
N TRP A 37 -33.17 18.59 -9.96
CA TRP A 37 -34.52 19.16 -9.78
C TRP A 37 -34.47 20.68 -9.70
N GLN A 38 -35.60 21.32 -9.99
CA GLN A 38 -35.76 22.77 -9.86
C GLN A 38 -36.74 23.04 -8.73
N ASP A 39 -36.35 23.87 -7.76
CA ASP A 39 -37.24 24.20 -6.65
C ASP A 39 -38.30 25.26 -7.03
N LYS A 40 -39.21 25.56 -6.09
CA LYS A 40 -40.29 26.54 -6.30
C LYS A 40 -39.80 27.98 -6.58
N LYS A 41 -38.53 28.30 -6.31
CA LYS A 41 -37.92 29.60 -6.61
C LYS A 41 -37.26 29.63 -7.99
N GLY A 42 -37.17 28.47 -8.64
CA GLY A 42 -36.52 28.31 -9.93
C GLY A 42 -35.04 27.93 -9.83
N ASP A 43 -34.52 27.67 -8.63
CA ASP A 43 -33.12 27.26 -8.44
C ASP A 43 -32.94 25.79 -8.83
N ILE A 44 -31.87 25.48 -9.58
CA ILE A 44 -31.55 24.12 -10.01
C ILE A 44 -30.57 23.49 -9.03
N HIS A 45 -30.93 22.34 -8.49
CA HIS A 45 -30.11 21.56 -7.55
C HIS A 45 -29.68 20.25 -8.22
N VAL A 46 -28.46 19.81 -7.91
CA VAL A 46 -27.85 18.60 -8.47
C VAL A 46 -27.22 17.78 -7.35
N VAL A 47 -27.58 16.50 -7.25
CA VAL A 47 -27.05 15.56 -6.24
C VAL A 47 -26.75 14.20 -6.87
N ASP A 48 -25.85 13.44 -6.26
CA ASP A 48 -25.42 12.10 -6.69
C ASP A 48 -26.19 10.96 -5.99
N ASP A 49 -27.08 11.29 -5.05
CA ASP A 49 -27.96 10.34 -4.35
C ASP A 49 -29.41 10.87 -4.30
N ILE A 50 -30.37 10.02 -4.72
CA ILE A 50 -31.80 10.35 -4.73
C ILE A 50 -32.35 10.62 -3.33
N LEU A 51 -31.71 10.10 -2.28
CA LEU A 51 -32.11 10.34 -0.90
C LEU A 51 -31.87 11.79 -0.47
N LEU A 52 -30.95 12.50 -1.14
CA LEU A 52 -30.68 13.92 -0.92
C LEU A 52 -31.69 14.83 -1.63
N VAL A 53 -32.51 14.30 -2.55
CA VAL A 53 -33.62 15.06 -3.15
C VAL A 53 -34.78 15.12 -2.15
N PRO A 54 -35.30 16.31 -1.80
CA PRO A 54 -36.44 16.44 -0.91
C PRO A 54 -37.65 15.67 -1.44
N PRO A 55 -38.44 14.99 -0.58
CA PRO A 55 -39.52 14.10 -0.99
C PRO A 55 -40.50 14.72 -1.99
N GLU A 56 -40.83 16.01 -1.81
CA GLU A 56 -41.77 16.73 -2.67
C GLU A 56 -41.30 16.94 -4.12
N TYR A 57 -40.01 16.74 -4.43
CA TYR A 57 -39.47 16.89 -5.79
C TYR A 57 -39.09 15.55 -6.43
N ARG A 58 -39.18 14.42 -5.72
CA ARG A 58 -38.71 13.11 -6.21
C ARG A 58 -39.49 12.62 -7.42
N ASP A 59 -40.79 12.88 -7.46
CA ASP A 59 -41.66 12.48 -8.57
C ASP A 59 -41.48 13.37 -9.81
N GLU A 60 -40.85 14.55 -9.65
CA GLU A 60 -40.60 15.51 -10.73
C GLU A 60 -39.21 15.31 -11.38
N ILE A 61 -38.37 14.43 -10.83
CA ILE A 61 -37.05 14.14 -11.37
C ILE A 61 -37.21 13.41 -12.70
N LYS A 62 -36.94 14.13 -13.79
CA LYS A 62 -36.67 13.49 -15.07
C LYS A 62 -35.27 12.90 -14.99
N GLN A 63 -35.16 11.58 -14.78
CA GLN A 63 -33.92 10.90 -15.11
C GLN A 63 -33.60 11.27 -16.56
N PRO A 64 -32.45 11.89 -16.86
CA PRO A 64 -32.02 11.97 -18.23
C PRO A 64 -31.79 10.52 -18.67
N GLN A 65 -32.80 9.92 -19.31
CA GLN A 65 -32.54 8.81 -20.22
C GLN A 65 -31.55 9.42 -21.21
N ALA A 66 -30.28 9.06 -21.06
CA ALA A 66 -29.32 9.31 -22.10
C ALA A 66 -29.92 8.64 -23.33
N LYS A 67 -30.49 9.43 -24.24
CA LYS A 67 -30.74 8.96 -25.60
C LYS A 67 -29.40 8.35 -26.02
N PRO A 68 -29.36 7.06 -26.39
CA PRO A 68 -28.16 6.52 -27.01
C PRO A 68 -27.77 7.52 -28.08
N PRO A 69 -26.56 8.09 -28.05
CA PRO A 69 -26.18 9.10 -29.01
C PRO A 69 -26.52 8.55 -30.39
N GLU A 70 -27.35 9.29 -31.13
CA GLU A 70 -27.74 8.94 -32.49
C GLU A 70 -26.44 8.76 -33.25
N GLN A 71 -26.06 7.50 -33.49
CA GLN A 71 -24.80 7.15 -34.12
C GLN A 71 -24.87 7.75 -35.52
N ALA A 72 -24.22 8.89 -35.72
CA ALA A 72 -23.80 9.31 -37.04
C ALA A 72 -23.16 8.09 -37.71
N PRO A 73 -23.51 7.77 -38.97
CA PRO A 73 -22.96 6.61 -39.65
C PRO A 73 -21.45 6.69 -39.51
N SER A 74 -20.90 5.73 -38.76
CA SER A 74 -19.48 5.71 -38.47
C SER A 74 -18.77 5.74 -39.83
N PRO A 75 -17.84 6.69 -40.07
CA PRO A 75 -17.00 6.62 -41.25
C PRO A 75 -16.48 5.18 -41.32
N GLN A 76 -16.66 4.49 -42.44
CA GLN A 76 -16.07 3.17 -42.66
C GLN A 76 -14.56 3.32 -42.52
N ARG A 77 -14.10 3.24 -41.27
CA ARG A 77 -12.72 3.33 -40.89
C ARG A 77 -12.20 1.95 -41.24
N ASN A 78 -11.59 1.84 -42.43
CA ASN A 78 -10.78 0.70 -42.81
C ASN A 78 -10.00 0.28 -41.58
N THR A 79 -10.43 -0.81 -40.95
CA THR A 79 -9.89 -1.26 -39.68
C THR A 79 -8.58 -1.93 -40.03
N ARG A 80 -7.55 -1.10 -40.23
CA ARG A 80 -6.17 -1.56 -40.30
C ARG A 80 -5.94 -2.19 -38.94
N GLU A 81 -5.92 -3.52 -38.89
CA GLU A 81 -5.65 -4.28 -37.66
C GLU A 81 -4.43 -3.64 -37.00
N ALA A 82 -4.65 -3.08 -35.80
CA ALA A 82 -3.56 -2.53 -35.03
C ALA A 82 -2.54 -3.67 -34.83
N PRO A 83 -1.23 -3.41 -35.01
CA PRO A 83 -0.22 -4.44 -34.82
C PRO A 83 -0.43 -5.07 -33.44
N LYS A 84 -0.57 -6.40 -33.40
CA LYS A 84 -0.76 -7.15 -32.15
C LYS A 84 0.33 -6.75 -31.16
N SER A 85 -0.07 -6.26 -30.00
CA SER A 85 0.87 -5.92 -28.93
C SER A 85 1.50 -7.18 -28.39
N LEU A 86 2.83 -7.21 -28.25
CA LEU A 86 3.55 -8.29 -27.58
C LEU A 86 3.02 -8.56 -26.16
N ASP A 87 2.44 -7.55 -25.49
CA ASP A 87 1.85 -7.74 -24.16
C ASP A 87 0.63 -8.68 -24.20
N ASN A 88 -0.16 -8.65 -25.28
CA ASN A 88 -1.28 -9.59 -25.47
C ASN A 88 -0.78 -11.02 -25.70
N ASP A 89 0.30 -11.17 -26.47
CA ASP A 89 0.89 -12.48 -26.72
C ASP A 89 1.52 -13.07 -25.44
N ILE A 90 2.15 -12.22 -24.60
CA ILE A 90 2.64 -12.62 -23.27
C ILE A 90 1.48 -13.03 -22.37
N ALA A 91 0.42 -12.24 -22.28
CA ALA A 91 -0.75 -12.55 -21.47
C ALA A 91 -1.43 -13.86 -21.93
N GLU A 92 -1.51 -14.08 -23.25
CA GLU A 92 -2.04 -15.32 -23.82
C GLU A 92 -1.15 -16.52 -23.53
N ALA A 93 0.17 -16.37 -23.61
CA ALA A 93 1.10 -17.43 -23.22
C ALA A 93 0.96 -17.77 -21.73
N TYR A 94 0.84 -16.78 -20.85
CA TYR A 94 0.55 -16.98 -19.43
C TYR A 94 -0.78 -17.72 -19.19
N ARG A 95 -1.84 -17.32 -19.92
CA ARG A 95 -3.16 -17.96 -19.86
C ARG A 95 -3.10 -19.45 -20.23
N LYS A 96 -2.29 -19.79 -21.24
CA LYS A 96 -2.06 -21.17 -21.68
C LYS A 96 -1.04 -21.94 -20.82
N ALA A 97 -0.50 -21.30 -19.77
CA ALA A 97 0.62 -21.80 -18.98
C ALA A 97 1.86 -22.15 -19.83
N ASP A 98 2.01 -21.55 -21.02
CA ASP A 98 3.20 -21.66 -21.86
C ASP A 98 4.23 -20.63 -21.41
N TYR A 99 4.79 -20.87 -20.23
CA TYR A 99 5.75 -19.95 -19.60
C TYR A 99 7.07 -19.88 -20.35
N ALA A 100 7.39 -20.88 -21.18
CA ALA A 100 8.56 -20.85 -22.05
C ALA A 100 8.38 -19.83 -23.18
N ALA A 101 7.22 -19.86 -23.86
CA ALA A 101 6.87 -18.84 -24.85
C ALA A 101 6.78 -17.45 -24.21
N ALA A 102 6.16 -17.34 -23.02
CA ALA A 102 6.09 -16.07 -22.30
C ALA A 102 7.49 -15.49 -22.01
N ALA A 103 8.44 -16.32 -21.53
CA ALA A 103 9.82 -15.90 -21.29
C ALA A 103 10.49 -15.38 -22.57
N GLN A 104 10.36 -16.10 -23.69
CA GLN A 104 10.94 -15.70 -24.99
C GLN A 104 10.36 -14.37 -25.48
N LEU A 105 9.04 -14.16 -25.33
CA LEU A 105 8.39 -12.92 -25.72
C LEU A 105 8.85 -11.74 -24.85
N ILE A 106 9.04 -11.95 -23.54
CA ILE A 106 9.57 -10.93 -22.63
C ILE A 106 11.03 -10.61 -22.97
N GLU A 107 11.86 -11.61 -23.29
CA GLU A 107 13.23 -11.40 -23.77
C GLU A 107 13.26 -10.56 -25.04
N LEU A 108 12.38 -10.86 -26.01
CA LEU A 108 12.24 -10.06 -27.23
C LEU A 108 11.83 -8.61 -26.93
N GLN A 109 10.93 -8.38 -25.97
CA GLN A 109 10.57 -7.02 -25.52
C GLN A 109 11.77 -6.30 -24.90
N ILE A 110 12.56 -6.98 -24.06
CA ILE A 110 13.77 -6.43 -23.44
C ILE A 110 14.77 -6.00 -24.51
N GLU A 111 15.04 -6.84 -25.51
CA GLU A 111 15.99 -6.50 -26.58
C GLU A 111 15.49 -5.32 -27.43
N ARG A 112 14.19 -5.29 -27.79
CA ARG A 112 13.60 -4.13 -28.47
C ARG A 112 13.72 -2.84 -27.64
N LEU A 113 13.50 -2.91 -26.33
CA LEU A 113 13.64 -1.75 -25.45
C LEU A 113 15.09 -1.26 -25.37
N LYS A 114 16.06 -2.17 -25.26
CA LYS A 114 17.49 -1.81 -25.30
C LYS A 114 17.87 -1.12 -26.60
N GLU A 115 17.43 -1.65 -27.75
CA GLU A 115 17.70 -1.04 -29.05
C GLU A 115 17.13 0.37 -29.16
N ARG A 116 15.90 0.58 -28.68
CA ARG A 116 15.26 1.90 -28.66
C ARG A 116 16.02 2.88 -27.77
N ILE A 117 16.42 2.44 -26.57
CA ILE A 117 17.25 3.24 -25.66
C ILE A 117 18.60 3.59 -26.32
N ALA A 118 19.25 2.62 -26.96
CA ALA A 118 20.52 2.83 -27.66
C ALA A 118 20.40 3.82 -28.84
N LYS A 119 19.24 3.88 -29.50
CA LYS A 119 18.93 4.86 -30.56
C LYS A 119 18.57 6.25 -30.03
N GLY A 120 18.60 6.46 -28.71
CA GLY A 120 18.21 7.74 -28.09
C GLY A 120 16.71 8.01 -28.17
N GLU A 121 15.89 7.01 -28.50
CA GLU A 121 14.45 7.13 -28.34
C GLU A 121 14.12 7.30 -26.85
N LYS A 122 12.95 7.88 -26.56
CA LYS A 122 12.43 7.95 -25.18
C LYS A 122 12.09 6.53 -24.68
N GLY A 123 13.09 5.73 -24.38
CA GLY A 123 12.97 4.49 -23.65
C GLY A 123 12.96 4.79 -22.16
N ASN A 124 12.06 4.15 -21.43
CA ASN A 124 11.93 4.34 -20.00
C ASN A 124 12.77 3.27 -19.27
N PRO A 125 13.85 3.61 -18.55
CA PRO A 125 14.58 2.64 -17.73
C PRO A 125 13.66 1.86 -16.77
N SER A 126 12.55 2.46 -16.33
CA SER A 126 11.54 1.80 -15.49
C SER A 126 10.83 0.65 -16.21
N GLU A 127 10.59 0.80 -17.52
CA GLU A 127 10.02 -0.27 -18.32
C GLU A 127 11.01 -1.44 -18.41
N LEU A 128 12.29 -1.17 -18.70
CA LEU A 128 13.33 -2.20 -18.76
C LEU A 128 13.50 -2.92 -17.40
N TYR A 129 13.53 -2.17 -16.30
CA TYR A 129 13.54 -2.70 -14.94
C TYR A 129 12.37 -3.65 -14.69
N SER A 130 11.14 -3.22 -15.01
CA SER A 130 9.94 -4.04 -14.82
C SER A 130 9.98 -5.33 -15.65
N LYS A 131 10.46 -5.28 -16.90
CA LYS A 131 10.57 -6.47 -17.77
C LYS A 131 11.61 -7.46 -17.25
N TYR A 132 12.73 -6.98 -16.68
CA TYR A 132 13.69 -7.85 -16.00
C TYR A 132 13.10 -8.54 -14.76
N LEU A 133 12.36 -7.80 -13.91
CA LEU A 133 11.68 -8.40 -12.76
C LEU A 133 10.68 -9.48 -13.19
N LEU A 134 9.91 -9.20 -14.25
CA LEU A 134 8.96 -10.16 -14.81
C LEU A 134 9.64 -11.42 -15.33
N LEU A 135 10.69 -11.26 -16.14
CA LEU A 135 11.44 -12.40 -16.69
C LEU A 135 12.10 -13.22 -15.57
N ALA A 136 12.67 -12.55 -14.57
CA ALA A 136 13.23 -13.19 -13.39
C ALA A 136 12.19 -14.03 -12.65
N HIS A 137 10.98 -13.50 -12.46
CA HIS A 137 9.88 -14.23 -11.85
C HIS A 137 9.47 -15.46 -12.67
N VAL A 138 9.32 -15.33 -14.00
CA VAL A 138 9.00 -16.47 -14.89
C VAL A 138 10.06 -17.56 -14.73
N TYR A 139 11.34 -17.19 -14.76
CA TYR A 139 12.42 -18.14 -14.59
C TYR A 139 12.40 -18.80 -13.22
N ALA A 140 12.31 -18.02 -12.14
CA ALA A 140 12.36 -18.53 -10.77
C ALA A 140 11.22 -19.51 -10.49
N TRP A 141 10.01 -19.09 -10.82
CA TRP A 141 8.80 -19.66 -10.25
C TRP A 141 8.01 -20.46 -11.27
N LYS A 142 7.97 -20.05 -12.54
CA LYS A 142 7.21 -20.79 -13.56
C LYS A 142 8.02 -21.87 -14.26
N LEU A 143 9.29 -21.59 -14.52
CA LEU A 143 10.20 -22.51 -15.24
C LEU A 143 11.20 -23.22 -14.33
N ASN A 144 11.26 -22.87 -13.04
CA ASN A 144 12.19 -23.46 -12.07
C ASN A 144 13.68 -23.34 -12.48
N LYS A 145 14.03 -22.23 -13.15
CA LYS A 145 15.36 -21.86 -13.65
C LYS A 145 16.01 -20.83 -12.73
N THR A 146 16.48 -21.27 -11.57
CA THR A 146 16.99 -20.40 -10.49
C THR A 146 18.18 -19.54 -10.91
N GLU A 147 19.15 -20.09 -11.63
CA GLU A 147 20.36 -19.35 -12.02
C GLU A 147 20.05 -18.26 -13.07
N GLU A 148 19.16 -18.56 -14.01
CA GLU A 148 18.66 -17.61 -14.98
C GLU A 148 17.88 -16.49 -14.28
N ALA A 149 17.04 -16.82 -13.30
CA ALA A 149 16.32 -15.83 -12.52
C ALA A 149 17.27 -14.87 -11.77
N LEU A 150 18.30 -15.40 -11.11
CA LEU A 150 19.33 -14.59 -10.44
C LEU A 150 20.01 -13.61 -11.40
N LYS A 151 20.35 -14.06 -12.62
CA LYS A 151 20.93 -13.18 -13.65
C LYS A 151 19.98 -12.05 -14.04
N GLN A 152 18.67 -12.32 -14.16
CA GLN A 152 17.71 -11.27 -14.53
C GLN A 152 17.43 -10.30 -13.38
N TYR A 153 17.39 -10.75 -12.12
CA TYR A 153 17.30 -9.85 -10.97
C TYR A 153 18.53 -8.94 -10.87
N GLN A 154 19.73 -9.47 -11.14
CA GLN A 154 20.95 -8.67 -11.20
C GLN A 154 20.86 -7.56 -12.27
N LYS A 155 20.37 -7.90 -13.47
CA LYS A 155 20.12 -6.90 -14.53
C LYS A 155 19.03 -5.90 -14.17
N ALA A 156 18.03 -6.30 -13.38
CA ALA A 156 17.03 -5.37 -12.84
C ALA A 156 17.71 -4.35 -11.91
N THR A 157 18.56 -4.80 -10.97
CA THR A 157 19.35 -3.91 -10.10
C THR A 157 20.20 -2.92 -10.91
N GLU A 158 20.89 -3.38 -11.94
CA GLU A 158 21.70 -2.52 -12.83
C GLU A 158 20.84 -1.49 -13.57
N SER A 159 19.71 -1.93 -14.13
CA SER A 159 18.75 -1.05 -14.80
C SER A 159 18.22 0.02 -13.85
N LYS A 160 17.95 -0.36 -12.60
CA LYS A 160 17.51 0.55 -11.54
C LYS A 160 18.55 1.63 -11.23
N GLN A 161 19.82 1.26 -11.14
CA GLN A 161 20.91 2.20 -10.86
C GLN A 161 21.12 3.22 -11.98
N SER A 162 20.78 2.87 -13.23
CA SER A 162 20.91 3.78 -14.37
C SER A 162 19.79 4.83 -14.47
N GLY A 163 18.63 4.62 -13.83
CA GLY A 163 17.50 5.55 -13.87
C GLY A 163 17.36 6.40 -12.60
N GLU A 164 17.48 7.73 -12.69
CA GLU A 164 17.38 8.61 -11.51
C GLU A 164 16.02 8.51 -10.79
N GLN A 165 14.93 8.33 -11.55
CA GLN A 165 13.60 8.08 -10.99
C GLN A 165 13.54 6.74 -10.25
N LEU A 166 14.19 5.70 -10.79
CA LEU A 166 14.19 4.36 -10.22
C LEU A 166 14.99 4.27 -8.91
N LYS A 167 16.04 5.10 -8.75
CA LYS A 167 16.74 5.22 -7.47
C LYS A 167 15.82 5.64 -6.33
N ARG A 168 14.72 6.34 -6.63
CA ARG A 168 13.70 6.73 -5.64
C ARG A 168 12.75 5.61 -5.24
N MET A 169 12.70 4.50 -5.98
CA MET A 169 11.91 3.32 -5.60
C MET A 169 12.70 2.41 -4.65
N PRO A 170 12.06 1.72 -3.70
CA PRO A 170 12.71 0.68 -2.89
C PRO A 170 13.28 -0.47 -3.75
N PRO A 171 14.40 -1.12 -3.38
CA PRO A 171 14.96 -2.25 -4.13
C PRO A 171 14.20 -3.54 -3.82
N VAL A 172 12.96 -3.60 -4.28
CA VAL A 172 12.05 -4.73 -4.05
C VAL A 172 12.60 -6.05 -4.59
N GLU A 173 13.50 -6.00 -5.57
CA GLU A 173 14.24 -7.16 -6.08
C GLU A 173 15.01 -7.91 -4.98
N PHE A 174 15.43 -7.24 -3.91
CA PHE A 174 16.14 -7.88 -2.80
C PHE A 174 15.27 -8.90 -2.05
N ILE A 175 13.94 -8.73 -2.02
CA ILE A 175 13.03 -9.73 -1.44
C ILE A 175 13.09 -11.03 -2.22
N PHE A 176 13.08 -10.95 -3.55
CA PHE A 176 13.11 -12.14 -4.41
C PHE A 176 14.48 -12.80 -4.44
N LEU A 177 15.56 -12.00 -4.43
CA LEU A 177 16.91 -12.52 -4.28
C LEU A 177 17.04 -13.28 -2.96
N ALA A 178 16.59 -12.70 -1.85
CA ALA A 178 16.62 -13.34 -0.55
C ALA A 178 15.88 -14.70 -0.57
N GLU A 179 14.67 -14.72 -1.13
CA GLU A 179 13.86 -15.94 -1.25
C GLU A 179 14.55 -17.03 -2.11
N LEU A 180 15.17 -16.64 -3.23
CA LEU A 180 15.92 -17.59 -4.05
C LEU A 180 17.11 -18.19 -3.29
N TYR A 181 17.80 -17.40 -2.47
CA TYR A 181 18.89 -17.90 -1.63
C TYR A 181 18.37 -18.78 -0.47
N GLU A 182 17.22 -18.46 0.14
CA GLU A 182 16.58 -19.38 1.10
C GLU A 182 16.28 -20.74 0.46
N ARG A 183 15.74 -20.74 -0.76
CA ARG A 183 15.43 -21.97 -1.50
C ARG A 183 16.69 -22.77 -1.85
N LYS A 184 17.82 -22.10 -2.09
CA LYS A 184 19.13 -22.73 -2.28
C LYS A 184 19.77 -23.22 -0.98
N GLY A 185 19.18 -22.92 0.17
CA GLY A 185 19.73 -23.22 1.49
C GLY A 185 20.84 -22.26 1.93
N ASP A 186 21.11 -21.19 1.18
CA ASP A 186 22.09 -20.16 1.53
C ASP A 186 21.43 -19.08 2.40
N ILE A 187 21.11 -19.46 3.64
CA ILE A 187 20.39 -18.61 4.59
C ILE A 187 21.17 -17.34 4.95
N SER A 188 22.50 -17.42 5.00
CA SER A 188 23.36 -16.26 5.27
C SER A 188 23.17 -15.19 4.19
N LYS A 189 23.19 -15.61 2.92
CA LYS A 189 23.01 -14.68 1.80
C LYS A 189 21.58 -14.19 1.68
N ALA A 190 20.59 -15.02 2.00
CA ALA A 190 19.20 -14.59 2.09
C ALA A 190 19.03 -13.46 3.11
N ARG A 191 19.59 -13.64 4.31
CA ARG A 191 19.58 -12.62 5.36
C ARG A 191 20.27 -11.33 4.92
N GLU A 192 21.40 -11.44 4.23
CA GLU A 192 22.13 -10.28 3.71
C GLU A 192 21.22 -9.41 2.81
N TYR A 193 20.49 -10.03 1.87
CA TYR A 193 19.57 -9.28 1.01
C TYR A 193 18.41 -8.64 1.78
N TYR A 194 17.82 -9.34 2.74
CA TYR A 194 16.79 -8.74 3.60
C TYR A 194 17.34 -7.56 4.40
N GLN A 195 18.54 -7.69 4.98
CA GLN A 195 19.17 -6.61 5.74
C GLN A 195 19.51 -5.41 4.86
N ASN A 196 20.00 -5.65 3.64
CA ASN A 196 20.28 -4.58 2.67
C ASN A 196 19.00 -3.82 2.31
N LEU A 197 17.88 -4.52 2.11
CA LEU A 197 16.59 -3.88 1.86
C LEU A 197 16.10 -3.10 3.09
N LEU A 198 16.23 -3.66 4.29
CA LEU A 198 15.84 -2.98 5.52
C LEU A 198 16.61 -1.67 5.70
N ASN A 199 17.92 -1.68 5.45
CA ASN A 199 18.76 -0.48 5.53
C ASN A 199 18.29 0.59 4.53
N GLU A 200 17.99 0.19 3.29
CA GLU A 200 17.46 1.10 2.25
C GLU A 200 16.10 1.70 2.64
N LEU A 201 15.18 0.90 3.19
CA LEU A 201 13.87 1.36 3.63
C LEU A 201 13.98 2.34 4.82
N VAL A 202 14.91 2.10 5.74
CA VAL A 202 15.17 3.02 6.87
C VAL A 202 15.67 4.37 6.37
N VAL A 203 16.63 4.40 5.45
CA VAL A 203 17.13 5.65 4.86
C VAL A 203 16.04 6.39 4.09
N ARG A 204 15.19 5.66 3.35
CA ARG A 204 14.06 6.26 2.59
C ARG A 204 13.01 6.88 3.49
N LYS A 205 12.65 6.22 4.59
CA LYS A 205 11.69 6.74 5.57
C LYS A 205 12.08 8.12 6.09
N GLU A 206 13.37 8.46 6.08
CA GLU A 206 13.87 9.78 6.50
C GLU A 206 13.78 10.87 5.43
N SER A 207 13.64 10.50 4.15
CA SER A 207 13.62 11.42 3.00
C SER A 207 12.26 11.52 2.29
N GLU A 208 11.31 10.64 2.61
CA GLU A 208 9.99 10.66 2.00
C GLU A 208 9.05 11.69 2.62
N HIS A 209 8.29 12.34 1.73
CA HIS A 209 7.38 13.44 2.08
C HIS A 209 5.94 13.18 1.62
N ASP A 210 5.69 12.04 0.97
CA ASP A 210 4.37 11.59 0.51
C ASP A 210 3.85 10.48 1.43
N ASP A 211 2.59 10.60 1.84
CA ASP A 211 1.97 9.73 2.83
C ASP A 211 1.87 8.28 2.33
N MET A 212 1.52 8.08 1.06
CA MET A 212 1.36 6.74 0.49
C MET A 212 2.68 5.99 0.43
N SER A 213 3.74 6.68 0.00
CA SER A 213 5.10 6.12 -0.04
C SER A 213 5.59 5.75 1.36
N SER A 214 5.30 6.60 2.36
CA SER A 214 5.64 6.34 3.76
C SER A 214 4.97 5.08 4.30
N ILE A 215 3.67 4.90 4.04
CA ILE A 215 2.94 3.71 4.50
C ILE A 215 3.40 2.46 3.75
N ILE A 216 3.61 2.52 2.43
CA ILE A 216 4.16 1.39 1.66
C ILE A 216 5.52 0.97 2.22
N ASN A 217 6.41 1.91 2.51
CA ASN A 217 7.71 1.62 3.08
C ASN A 217 7.63 1.07 4.50
N GLU A 218 6.67 1.52 5.30
CA GLU A 218 6.42 0.97 6.63
C GLU A 218 5.95 -0.50 6.56
N GLU A 219 5.02 -0.81 5.67
CA GLU A 219 4.56 -2.19 5.47
C GLU A 219 5.65 -3.09 4.88
N LEU A 220 6.45 -2.58 3.92
CA LEU A 220 7.65 -3.29 3.43
C LEU A 220 8.66 -3.51 4.55
N THR A 221 8.88 -2.51 5.40
CA THR A 221 9.79 -2.60 6.55
C THR A 221 9.32 -3.70 7.50
N ASN A 222 8.03 -3.74 7.82
CA ASN A 222 7.46 -4.75 8.70
C ASN A 222 7.54 -6.15 8.09
N LEU A 223 7.26 -6.30 6.79
CA LEU A 223 7.45 -7.55 6.05
C LEU A 223 8.90 -8.04 6.14
N VAL A 224 9.87 -7.16 5.86
CA VAL A 224 11.29 -7.53 5.85
C VAL A 224 11.78 -7.88 7.25
N LYS A 225 11.42 -7.09 8.28
CA LYS A 225 11.69 -7.43 9.68
C LYS A 225 11.13 -8.80 10.05
N TYR A 226 9.90 -9.08 9.63
CA TYR A 226 9.25 -10.37 9.88
C TYR A 226 9.99 -11.54 9.20
N GLN A 227 10.54 -11.35 8.00
CA GLN A 227 11.34 -12.38 7.32
C GLN A 227 12.67 -12.61 8.03
N ILE A 228 13.39 -11.55 8.42
CA ILE A 228 14.62 -11.66 9.20
C ILE A 228 14.35 -12.38 10.52
N ASP A 229 13.30 -11.98 11.26
CA ASP A 229 12.88 -12.63 12.50
C ASP A 229 12.52 -14.11 12.27
N SER A 230 11.99 -14.47 11.10
CA SER A 230 11.70 -15.86 10.74
C SER A 230 12.96 -16.68 10.51
N ILE A 231 13.98 -16.11 9.89
CA ILE A 231 15.30 -16.73 9.75
C ILE A 231 15.93 -16.90 11.13
N ASP A 232 15.91 -15.85 11.96
CA ASP A 232 16.45 -15.89 13.31
C ASP A 232 15.74 -16.92 14.19
N LEU A 233 14.42 -17.04 14.08
CA LEU A 233 13.65 -18.06 14.82
C LEU A 233 14.08 -19.49 14.43
N LYS A 234 14.37 -19.74 13.15
CA LYS A 234 14.82 -21.04 12.65
C LYS A 234 16.24 -21.37 13.12
N GLU A 235 17.16 -20.41 13.08
CA GLU A 235 18.56 -20.61 13.49
C GLU A 235 18.74 -20.64 15.02
N ASN A 236 18.00 -19.79 15.73
CA ASN A 236 18.20 -19.50 17.14
C ASN A 236 17.08 -20.06 18.03
N ALA A 237 16.46 -21.19 17.65
CA ALA A 237 15.42 -21.85 18.45
C ALA A 237 15.82 -22.14 19.92
N LYS A 238 17.10 -21.97 20.28
CA LYS A 238 17.67 -22.14 21.63
C LYS A 238 18.28 -20.87 22.26
N LYS A 239 18.28 -19.70 21.59
CA LYS A 239 18.85 -18.45 22.13
C LYS A 239 17.79 -17.38 22.33
N ASP A 240 18.04 -16.50 23.30
CA ASP A 240 17.21 -15.32 23.53
C ASP A 240 17.42 -14.30 22.40
N PHE A 241 16.67 -14.45 21.29
CA PHE A 241 16.65 -13.45 20.22
C PHE A 241 15.65 -12.33 20.57
N LYS A 242 15.98 -11.09 20.14
CA LYS A 242 15.11 -9.92 20.24
C LYS A 242 14.48 -9.67 18.85
N PRO A 243 13.15 -9.74 18.69
CA PRO A 243 12.53 -9.54 17.39
C PRO A 243 12.69 -8.10 16.89
N LEU A 244 12.95 -7.96 15.59
CA LEU A 244 12.95 -6.68 14.89
C LEU A 244 11.52 -6.12 14.77
N LEU A 245 10.54 -6.99 14.52
CA LEU A 245 9.12 -6.66 14.62
C LEU A 245 8.61 -7.01 16.03
N SER A 246 8.88 -6.14 16.99
CA SER A 246 8.57 -6.40 18.41
C SER A 246 7.12 -6.10 18.81
N LYS A 247 6.36 -5.36 17.99
CA LYS A 247 4.99 -4.93 18.31
C LYS A 247 4.07 -5.15 17.12
N LEU A 248 2.87 -5.64 17.40
CA LEU A 248 1.77 -5.77 16.46
C LEU A 248 0.55 -5.00 16.99
N LYS A 249 0.19 -3.91 16.32
CA LYS A 249 -1.00 -3.12 16.66
C LYS A 249 -2.21 -3.66 15.91
N LEU A 250 -3.18 -4.24 16.61
CA LEU A 250 -4.44 -4.71 16.03
C LEU A 250 -5.45 -3.59 15.81
N THR A 251 -5.18 -2.41 16.37
CA THR A 251 -6.03 -1.23 16.28
C THR A 251 -5.89 -0.48 14.96
N ALA A 252 -4.83 -0.71 14.17
CA ALA A 252 -4.55 0.03 12.93
C ALA A 252 -5.77 0.08 11.97
N THR A 253 -6.00 1.24 11.34
CA THR A 253 -7.22 1.53 10.58
C THR A 253 -7.27 0.85 9.22
N PRO A 254 -8.49 0.66 8.64
CA PRO A 254 -8.68 0.21 7.27
C PRO A 254 -8.17 1.24 6.23
N ALA A 255 -7.71 2.41 6.64
CA ALA A 255 -6.99 3.34 5.78
C ALA A 255 -5.71 2.73 5.18
N GLN A 256 -5.22 1.62 5.74
CA GLN A 256 -4.15 0.81 5.18
C GLN A 256 -4.63 -0.16 4.08
N THR A 257 -5.94 -0.37 3.89
CA THR A 257 -6.47 -1.29 2.87
C THR A 257 -5.98 -0.97 1.44
N PRO A 258 -5.95 0.29 0.97
CA PRO A 258 -5.32 0.63 -0.31
C PRO A 258 -3.83 0.27 -0.34
N VAL A 259 -3.12 0.41 0.78
CA VAL A 259 -1.71 0.06 0.88
C VAL A 259 -1.50 -1.45 0.84
N TYR A 260 -2.37 -2.22 1.50
CA TYR A 260 -2.37 -3.67 1.43
C TYR A 260 -2.69 -4.21 0.04
N GLN A 261 -3.47 -3.47 -0.75
CA GLN A 261 -3.68 -3.76 -2.17
C GLN A 261 -2.48 -3.38 -3.04
N MET A 262 -1.76 -2.31 -2.69
CA MET A 262 -0.60 -1.85 -3.46
C MET A 262 0.70 -2.61 -3.16
N LEU A 263 0.87 -3.14 -1.96
CA LEU A 263 2.08 -3.86 -1.57
C LEU A 263 2.38 -5.05 -2.52
N PRO A 264 1.40 -5.89 -2.90
CA PRO A 264 1.58 -6.91 -3.95
C PRO A 264 1.99 -6.34 -5.32
N LEU A 265 1.50 -5.15 -5.69
CA LEU A 265 1.85 -4.49 -6.96
C LEU A 265 3.29 -4.00 -6.94
N VAL A 266 3.76 -3.54 -5.78
CA VAL A 266 5.16 -3.18 -5.51
C VAL A 266 6.06 -4.42 -5.57
N LEU A 267 5.53 -5.59 -5.19
CA LEU A 267 6.21 -6.89 -5.32
C LEU A 267 6.14 -7.47 -6.75
N GLY A 268 5.59 -6.75 -7.72
CA GLY A 268 6.15 -6.75 -9.07
C GLY A 268 5.20 -7.11 -10.22
N PRO A 269 5.70 -6.96 -11.46
CA PRO A 269 4.87 -7.01 -12.67
C PRO A 269 4.23 -8.36 -12.97
N ALA A 270 4.78 -9.46 -12.43
CA ALA A 270 4.21 -10.79 -12.59
C ALA A 270 2.84 -10.91 -11.90
N VAL A 271 2.69 -10.29 -10.73
CA VAL A 271 1.42 -10.22 -10.00
C VAL A 271 0.37 -9.53 -10.87
N MET A 272 0.71 -8.41 -11.51
CA MET A 272 -0.18 -7.70 -12.43
C MET A 272 -0.61 -8.53 -13.63
N ILE A 273 0.30 -9.28 -14.24
CA ILE A 273 -0.04 -10.15 -15.38
C ILE A 273 -0.94 -11.30 -14.92
N GLU A 274 -0.65 -11.92 -13.78
CA GLU A 274 -1.50 -12.98 -13.24
C GLU A 274 -2.90 -12.47 -12.90
N ILE A 275 -3.02 -11.28 -12.29
CA ILE A 275 -4.31 -10.62 -12.04
C ILE A 275 -5.05 -10.37 -13.35
N GLY A 276 -4.38 -9.75 -14.33
CA GLY A 276 -5.00 -9.45 -15.62
C GLY A 276 -5.43 -10.72 -16.35
N VAL A 277 -4.66 -11.80 -16.27
CA VAL A 277 -5.04 -13.10 -16.82
C VAL A 277 -6.27 -13.66 -16.10
N ILE A 278 -6.29 -13.62 -14.77
CA ILE A 278 -7.43 -14.06 -13.95
C ILE A 278 -8.71 -13.29 -14.28
N GLU A 279 -8.62 -11.96 -14.36
CA GLU A 279 -9.74 -11.07 -14.66
C GLU A 279 -10.27 -11.29 -16.08
N THR A 280 -9.38 -11.38 -17.07
CA THR A 280 -9.78 -11.55 -18.48
C THR A 280 -10.29 -12.94 -18.82
N THR A 281 -9.83 -13.98 -18.11
CA THR A 281 -10.27 -15.36 -18.33
C THR A 281 -11.55 -15.70 -17.57
N GLY A 282 -11.91 -14.90 -16.58
CA GLY A 282 -12.92 -15.30 -15.60
C GLY A 282 -12.53 -16.57 -14.84
N ALA A 283 -11.23 -16.91 -14.76
CA ALA A 283 -10.75 -18.13 -14.08
C ALA A 283 -11.09 -18.18 -12.58
N LEU A 284 -11.53 -17.05 -12.00
CA LEU A 284 -12.05 -16.96 -10.63
C LEU A 284 -13.51 -16.49 -10.58
N THR A 285 -14.30 -16.73 -11.63
CA THR A 285 -15.72 -16.35 -11.67
C THR A 285 -16.57 -17.05 -10.60
N ASP A 286 -16.16 -18.24 -10.14
CA ASP A 286 -16.68 -18.83 -8.91
C ASP A 286 -15.73 -18.56 -7.74
N LYS A 287 -16.22 -17.88 -6.69
CA LYS A 287 -15.45 -17.62 -5.48
C LYS A 287 -15.01 -18.94 -4.78
N ASN A 288 -15.68 -20.07 -5.02
CA ASN A 288 -15.27 -21.38 -4.51
C ASN A 288 -13.97 -21.88 -5.18
N ASP A 289 -13.68 -21.42 -6.40
CA ASP A 289 -12.45 -21.77 -7.11
C ASP A 289 -11.22 -21.06 -6.51
N LEU A 290 -11.40 -19.88 -5.91
CA LEU A 290 -10.28 -19.17 -5.29
C LEU A 290 -9.61 -19.97 -4.17
N ALA A 291 -10.40 -20.68 -3.34
CA ALA A 291 -9.83 -21.53 -2.29
C ALA A 291 -8.99 -22.67 -2.89
N ASN A 292 -9.42 -23.26 -4.00
CA ASN A 292 -8.68 -24.31 -4.70
C ASN A 292 -7.42 -23.74 -5.40
N TYR A 293 -7.54 -22.58 -6.05
CA TYR A 293 -6.42 -21.85 -6.62
C TYR A 293 -5.33 -21.58 -5.57
N ILE A 294 -5.72 -21.03 -4.42
CA ILE A 294 -4.78 -20.76 -3.32
C ILE A 294 -4.10 -22.05 -2.87
N LYS A 295 -4.82 -23.17 -2.72
CA LYS A 295 -4.21 -24.47 -2.36
C LYS A 295 -3.19 -24.95 -3.39
N GLN A 296 -3.43 -24.72 -4.69
CA GLN A 296 -2.57 -25.16 -5.79
C GLN A 296 -1.42 -24.20 -6.13
N SER A 297 -1.48 -22.94 -5.67
CA SER A 297 -0.43 -21.94 -5.95
C SER A 297 0.95 -22.36 -5.43
N GLN A 298 1.99 -21.59 -5.72
CA GLN A 298 3.31 -21.90 -5.16
C GLN A 298 3.45 -21.36 -3.73
N THR A 299 4.38 -21.94 -2.98
CA THR A 299 4.74 -21.50 -1.62
C THR A 299 5.92 -20.53 -1.68
N ASN A 300 5.75 -19.43 -2.42
CA ASN A 300 6.72 -18.34 -2.51
C ASN A 300 6.08 -16.97 -2.16
N ILE A 301 6.90 -15.95 -1.90
CA ILE A 301 6.48 -14.62 -1.48
C ILE A 301 5.59 -13.96 -2.53
N SER A 302 5.89 -14.16 -3.81
CA SER A 302 5.06 -13.63 -4.91
C SER A 302 3.65 -14.22 -4.88
N SER A 303 3.52 -15.54 -4.79
CA SER A 303 2.23 -16.24 -4.74
C SER A 303 1.48 -15.93 -3.44
N MET A 304 2.20 -15.77 -2.33
CA MET A 304 1.64 -15.38 -1.05
C MET A 304 1.04 -13.97 -1.13
N ALA A 305 1.78 -12.99 -1.63
CA ALA A 305 1.28 -11.62 -1.81
C ALA A 305 0.10 -11.56 -2.79
N MET A 306 0.18 -12.29 -3.90
CA MET A 306 -0.90 -12.40 -4.89
C MET A 306 -2.17 -13.01 -4.28
N ASN A 307 -2.05 -14.16 -3.62
CA ASN A 307 -3.18 -14.81 -2.97
C ASN A 307 -3.80 -13.94 -1.88
N TYR A 308 -2.99 -13.24 -1.09
CA TYR A 308 -3.47 -12.25 -0.12
C TYR A 308 -4.32 -11.17 -0.80
N MET A 309 -3.81 -10.60 -1.90
CA MET A 309 -4.51 -9.58 -2.66
C MET A 309 -5.84 -10.09 -3.26
N LEU A 310 -5.85 -11.31 -3.80
CA LEU A 310 -7.07 -11.93 -4.31
C LEU A 310 -8.14 -12.06 -3.21
N ILE A 311 -7.74 -12.45 -2.00
CA ILE A 311 -8.65 -12.52 -0.85
C ILE A 311 -9.20 -11.15 -0.49
N LEU A 312 -8.35 -10.12 -0.48
CA LEU A 312 -8.80 -8.75 -0.20
C LEU A 312 -9.81 -8.28 -1.25
N ASN A 313 -9.54 -8.54 -2.54
CA ASN A 313 -10.43 -8.13 -3.62
C ASN A 313 -11.79 -8.83 -3.54
N VAL A 314 -11.85 -10.15 -3.27
CA VAL A 314 -13.14 -10.85 -3.14
C VAL A 314 -13.90 -10.48 -1.86
N SER A 315 -13.21 -9.90 -0.87
CA SER A 315 -13.76 -9.49 0.43
C SER A 315 -14.04 -7.99 0.52
N ALA A 316 -13.67 -7.21 -0.50
CA ALA A 316 -13.69 -5.74 -0.45
C ALA A 316 -15.09 -5.17 -0.19
N SER A 317 -16.14 -5.81 -0.72
CA SER A 317 -17.54 -5.37 -0.54
C SER A 317 -18.24 -6.04 0.64
N SER A 318 -17.91 -7.30 0.94
CA SER A 318 -18.46 -8.06 2.06
C SER A 318 -17.69 -9.38 2.25
N VAL A 319 -17.60 -9.85 3.50
CA VAL A 319 -17.12 -11.20 3.80
C VAL A 319 -18.27 -12.19 3.63
N THR A 320 -18.22 -12.92 2.52
CA THR A 320 -19.09 -14.06 2.19
C THR A 320 -18.51 -15.39 2.69
N GLU A 321 -19.31 -16.46 2.73
CA GLU A 321 -18.83 -17.83 3.02
C GLU A 321 -17.65 -18.23 2.11
N SER A 322 -17.69 -17.79 0.85
CA SER A 322 -16.64 -18.13 -0.10
C SER A 322 -15.32 -17.38 0.16
N SER A 323 -15.38 -16.12 0.56
CA SER A 323 -14.19 -15.39 1.02
C SER A 323 -13.65 -15.98 2.33
N GLU A 324 -14.51 -16.49 3.21
CA GLU A 324 -14.06 -17.23 4.40
C GLU A 324 -13.34 -18.52 4.00
N LYS A 325 -13.87 -19.30 3.05
CA LYS A 325 -13.19 -20.50 2.52
C LYS A 325 -11.83 -20.17 1.88
N ALA A 326 -11.76 -19.09 1.10
CA ALA A 326 -10.51 -18.61 0.52
C ALA A 326 -9.50 -18.17 1.60
N MET A 327 -9.96 -17.43 2.61
CA MET A 327 -9.15 -17.08 3.77
C MET A 327 -8.64 -18.32 4.49
N GLN A 328 -9.49 -19.30 4.79
CA GLN A 328 -9.07 -20.53 5.47
C GLN A 328 -8.05 -21.32 4.64
N ALA A 329 -8.24 -21.41 3.32
CA ALA A 329 -7.25 -22.02 2.43
C ALA A 329 -5.90 -21.28 2.48
N TYR A 330 -5.92 -19.96 2.56
CA TYR A 330 -4.73 -19.13 2.67
C TYR A 330 -4.02 -19.30 4.01
N LEU A 331 -4.76 -19.22 5.12
CA LEU A 331 -4.22 -19.37 6.47
C LEU A 331 -3.69 -20.79 6.70
N ALA A 332 -4.30 -21.81 6.10
CA ALA A 332 -3.78 -23.18 6.13
C ALA A 332 -2.46 -23.32 5.35
N LYS A 333 -2.33 -22.61 4.22
CA LYS A 333 -1.13 -22.66 3.36
C LYS A 333 0.04 -21.85 3.90
N TYR A 334 -0.24 -20.68 4.48
CA TYR A 334 0.76 -19.73 4.95
C TYR A 334 0.59 -19.42 6.44
N PRO A 335 0.51 -20.41 7.36
CA PRO A 335 -0.02 -20.22 8.72
C PRO A 335 0.69 -19.14 9.53
N GLU A 336 1.98 -18.96 9.32
CA GLU A 336 2.82 -18.02 10.07
C GLU A 336 3.53 -17.01 9.17
N SER A 337 2.93 -16.64 8.03
CA SER A 337 3.47 -15.54 7.23
C SER A 337 3.02 -14.17 7.72
N TYR A 338 3.77 -13.13 7.34
CA TYR A 338 3.40 -11.74 7.63
C TYR A 338 2.00 -11.40 7.09
N TYR A 339 1.73 -11.77 5.84
CA TYR A 339 0.41 -11.53 5.23
C TYR A 339 -0.72 -12.33 5.90
N SER A 340 -0.45 -13.52 6.45
CA SER A 340 -1.46 -14.24 7.24
C SER A 340 -1.74 -13.59 8.58
N LEU A 341 -0.75 -12.92 9.18
CA LEU A 341 -0.96 -12.11 10.37
C LEU A 341 -1.85 -10.89 10.05
N LEU A 342 -1.57 -10.20 8.95
CA LEU A 342 -2.40 -9.09 8.46
C LEU A 342 -3.83 -9.55 8.13
N LEU A 343 -3.98 -10.68 7.45
CA LEU A 343 -5.29 -11.22 7.08
C LEU A 343 -6.12 -11.57 8.32
N ARG A 344 -5.50 -12.21 9.33
CA ARG A 344 -6.16 -12.47 10.63
C ARG A 344 -6.57 -11.18 11.32
N GLN A 345 -5.71 -10.16 11.32
CA GLN A 345 -6.03 -8.85 11.91
C GLN A 345 -7.24 -8.21 11.23
N MET A 346 -7.28 -8.21 9.90
CA MET A 346 -8.39 -7.65 9.13
C MET A 346 -9.70 -8.38 9.42
N PHE A 347 -9.70 -9.71 9.40
CA PHE A 347 -10.91 -10.49 9.68
C PHE A 347 -11.32 -10.45 11.16
N TYR A 348 -10.37 -10.39 12.09
CA TYR A 348 -10.66 -10.17 13.51
C TYR A 348 -11.46 -8.88 13.70
N LYS A 349 -11.00 -7.79 13.07
CA LYS A 349 -11.68 -6.51 13.13
C LYS A 349 -13.06 -6.57 12.50
N PHE A 350 -13.18 -7.13 11.29
CA PHE A 350 -14.45 -7.32 10.62
C PHE A 350 -15.45 -8.08 11.51
N TYR A 351 -15.05 -9.20 12.11
CA TYR A 351 -15.92 -9.99 12.98
C TYR A 351 -16.32 -9.22 14.25
N LYS A 352 -15.39 -8.46 14.86
CA LYS A 352 -15.68 -7.61 16.02
C LYS A 352 -16.70 -6.52 15.68
N GLU A 353 -16.55 -5.86 14.54
CA GLU A 353 -17.47 -4.81 14.06
C GLU A 353 -18.86 -5.35 13.70
N ASN A 354 -18.96 -6.63 13.31
CA ASN A 354 -20.20 -7.30 12.95
C ASN A 354 -20.78 -8.18 14.07
N MET A 355 -20.35 -7.99 15.33
CA MET A 355 -20.82 -8.73 16.51
C MET A 355 -20.69 -10.27 16.38
N GLN A 356 -19.69 -10.74 15.63
CA GLN A 356 -19.35 -12.16 15.50
C GLN A 356 -18.25 -12.56 16.51
N ASP A 357 -18.56 -12.39 17.79
CA ASP A 357 -17.59 -12.44 18.89
C ASP A 357 -16.79 -13.74 18.97
N GLU A 358 -17.42 -14.89 18.71
CA GLU A 358 -16.72 -16.19 18.75
C GLU A 358 -15.66 -16.31 17.64
N LYS A 359 -15.97 -15.88 16.41
CA LYS A 359 -14.99 -15.87 15.31
C LYS A 359 -13.88 -14.86 15.58
N ALA A 360 -14.21 -13.68 16.10
CA ALA A 360 -13.22 -12.69 16.50
C ALA A 360 -12.28 -13.23 17.58
N LYS A 361 -12.83 -13.88 18.62
CA LYS A 361 -12.06 -14.49 19.72
C LYS A 361 -11.16 -15.62 19.25
N GLN A 362 -11.61 -16.43 18.29
CA GLN A 362 -10.78 -17.46 17.66
C GLN A 362 -9.57 -16.82 16.97
N LEU A 363 -9.79 -15.84 16.08
CA LEU A 363 -8.70 -15.17 15.37
C LEU A 363 -7.74 -14.45 16.31
N LEU A 364 -8.25 -13.80 17.36
CA LEU A 364 -7.42 -13.16 18.38
C LEU A 364 -6.53 -14.18 19.11
N THR A 365 -7.05 -15.37 19.40
CA THR A 365 -6.26 -16.48 19.98
C THR A 365 -5.15 -16.91 19.04
N GLU A 366 -5.43 -17.07 17.74
CA GLU A 366 -4.43 -17.43 16.74
C GLU A 366 -3.33 -16.35 16.63
N ILE A 367 -3.72 -15.06 16.59
CA ILE A 367 -2.77 -13.94 16.58
C ILE A 367 -1.90 -13.96 17.84
N LYS A 368 -2.48 -14.18 19.02
CA LYS A 368 -1.77 -14.32 20.31
C LYS A 368 -0.74 -15.43 20.30
N ASN A 369 -1.09 -16.60 19.75
CA ASN A 369 -0.17 -17.72 19.65
C ASN A 369 1.02 -17.40 18.73
N ILE A 370 0.78 -16.77 17.57
CA ILE A 370 1.85 -16.37 16.64
C ILE A 370 2.76 -15.31 17.29
N ALA A 371 2.17 -14.30 17.92
CA ALA A 371 2.93 -13.24 18.58
C ALA A 371 3.77 -13.77 19.73
N GLN A 372 3.22 -14.64 20.59
CA GLN A 372 3.96 -15.27 21.67
C GLN A 372 5.15 -16.08 21.14
N LYS A 373 4.93 -16.91 20.10
CA LYS A 373 6.00 -17.69 19.45
C LYS A 373 7.13 -16.80 18.95
N ARG A 374 6.80 -15.60 18.46
CA ARG A 374 7.74 -14.62 17.89
C ARG A 374 8.19 -13.55 18.87
N LYS A 375 7.82 -13.64 20.16
CA LYS A 375 8.10 -12.63 21.19
C LYS A 375 7.61 -11.22 20.84
N MET A 376 6.50 -11.13 20.10
CA MET A 376 5.87 -9.86 19.74
C MET A 376 4.84 -9.47 20.79
N GLU A 377 4.80 -8.19 21.14
CA GLU A 377 3.74 -7.59 21.94
C GLU A 377 2.52 -7.32 21.07
N ILE A 378 1.33 -7.79 21.49
CA ILE A 378 0.07 -7.46 20.82
C ILE A 378 -0.58 -6.30 21.54
N ILE A 379 -0.85 -5.25 20.77
CA ILE A 379 -1.59 -4.08 21.23
C ILE A 379 -3.02 -4.22 20.70
N THR A 380 -3.94 -4.61 21.60
CA THR A 380 -5.37 -4.85 21.28
C THR A 380 -6.23 -3.61 21.48
N GLU A 381 -5.82 -2.73 22.38
CA GLU A 381 -6.53 -1.51 22.75
C GLU A 381 -5.70 -0.29 22.36
N PRO A 382 -6.33 0.82 21.96
CA PRO A 382 -5.62 2.06 21.69
C PRO A 382 -4.82 2.49 22.92
N ASP A 383 -3.61 2.99 22.70
CA ASP A 383 -2.85 3.58 23.81
C ASP A 383 -3.63 4.77 24.38
N LYS A 384 -3.91 4.71 25.69
CA LYS A 384 -4.68 5.73 26.41
C LYS A 384 -4.05 7.12 26.33
N ARG A 385 -2.72 7.20 26.12
CA ARG A 385 -2.00 8.46 25.86
C ARG A 385 -2.52 9.17 24.61
N PHE A 386 -3.14 8.44 23.69
CA PHE A 386 -3.68 8.94 22.43
C PHE A 386 -5.21 8.83 22.35
N ALA A 387 -5.91 8.63 23.46
CA ALA A 387 -7.37 8.41 23.45
C ALA A 387 -8.18 9.65 23.03
N THR A 388 -7.63 10.86 23.15
CA THR A 388 -8.23 12.12 22.70
C THR A 388 -7.16 13.05 22.10
N PRO A 389 -7.53 14.05 21.28
CA PRO A 389 -6.59 15.07 20.79
C PRO A 389 -5.81 15.76 21.91
N GLU A 390 -6.47 16.07 23.03
CA GLU A 390 -5.85 16.70 24.20
C GLU A 390 -4.86 15.77 24.90
N ALA A 391 -5.19 14.48 25.02
CA ALA A 391 -4.27 13.48 25.56
C ALA A 391 -3.02 13.34 24.68
N THR A 392 -3.21 13.28 23.35
CA THR A 392 -2.11 13.23 22.38
C THR A 392 -1.25 14.49 22.46
N TRP A 393 -1.88 15.67 22.52
CA TRP A 393 -1.17 16.95 22.65
C TRP A 393 -0.34 17.03 23.94
N LYS A 394 -0.93 16.61 25.07
CA LYS A 394 -0.25 16.55 26.36
C LYS A 394 0.95 15.60 26.32
N THR A 395 0.79 14.43 25.71
CA THR A 395 1.87 13.44 25.53
C THR A 395 3.00 14.02 24.68
N TYR A 396 2.65 14.63 23.55
CA TYR A 396 3.60 15.29 22.66
C TYR A 396 4.38 16.42 23.36
N LYS A 397 3.68 17.33 24.05
CA LYS A 397 4.29 18.41 24.81
C LYS A 397 5.25 17.89 25.88
N ASN A 398 4.82 16.88 26.65
CA ASN A 398 5.67 16.27 27.69
C ASN A 398 6.92 15.62 27.09
N ALA A 399 6.79 14.90 25.97
CA ALA A 399 7.91 14.29 25.27
C ALA A 399 8.94 15.35 24.83
N LEU A 400 8.48 16.48 24.29
CA LEU A 400 9.35 17.62 23.95
C LEU A 400 10.02 18.22 25.19
N MET A 401 9.29 18.43 26.28
CA MET A 401 9.84 18.93 27.56
C MET A 401 10.90 18.02 28.18
N GLN A 402 10.90 16.73 27.83
CA GLN A 402 11.91 15.76 28.25
C GLN A 402 13.06 15.63 27.24
N GLY A 403 12.92 16.18 26.03
CA GLY A 403 13.84 15.95 24.91
C GLY A 403 13.75 14.52 24.37
N ASN A 404 12.60 13.86 24.53
CA ASN A 404 12.31 12.53 24.00
C ASN A 404 11.73 12.63 22.59
N LEU A 405 12.62 12.62 21.58
CA LEU A 405 12.20 12.77 20.18
C LEU A 405 11.35 11.58 19.70
N GLU A 406 11.66 10.37 20.13
CA GLU A 406 10.96 9.16 19.69
C GLU A 406 9.49 9.19 20.13
N GLU A 407 9.23 9.45 21.42
CA GLU A 407 7.87 9.57 21.95
C GLU A 407 7.11 10.76 21.36
N ALA A 408 7.80 11.87 21.08
CA ALA A 408 7.19 13.00 20.39
C ALA A 408 6.72 12.62 18.98
N MET A 409 7.48 11.78 18.28
CA MET A 409 7.12 11.30 16.93
C MET A 409 6.03 10.23 16.95
N GLU A 410 5.86 9.47 18.04
CA GLU A 410 4.71 8.55 18.20
C GLU A 410 3.36 9.27 18.19
N CYS A 411 3.35 10.57 18.48
CA CYS A 411 2.16 11.40 18.51
C CYS A 411 1.68 11.82 17.12
N PHE A 412 2.53 11.74 16.08
CA PHE A 412 2.16 12.11 14.71
C PHE A 412 1.49 10.97 13.97
N ALA A 413 0.64 11.33 13.00
CA ALA A 413 0.12 10.35 12.06
C ALA A 413 1.29 9.85 11.18
N PRO A 414 1.21 8.60 10.67
CA PRO A 414 2.23 8.07 9.77
C PRO A 414 2.51 9.06 8.62
N GLY A 415 3.79 9.36 8.35
CA GLY A 415 4.22 10.33 7.34
C GLY A 415 4.25 11.79 7.78
N GLU A 416 3.40 12.21 8.72
CA GLU A 416 3.22 13.63 9.08
C GLU A 416 4.35 14.18 9.96
N GLY A 417 5.01 13.32 10.73
CA GLY A 417 6.06 13.71 11.69
C GLY A 417 7.45 13.95 11.08
N THR A 418 7.70 13.61 9.81
CA THR A 418 9.07 13.56 9.24
C THR A 418 9.79 14.91 9.31
N ILE A 419 9.11 16.01 8.94
CA ILE A 419 9.71 17.36 8.97
C ILE A 419 10.01 17.78 10.42
N HIS A 420 9.10 17.48 11.36
CA HIS A 420 9.31 17.78 12.78
C HIS A 420 10.47 16.95 13.35
N LYS A 421 10.59 15.67 12.98
CA LYS A 421 11.72 14.82 13.39
C LYS A 421 13.05 15.43 12.99
N GLN A 422 13.20 15.80 11.73
CA GLN A 422 14.43 16.42 11.19
C GLN A 422 14.72 17.75 11.89
N THR A 423 13.70 18.59 12.04
CA THR A 423 13.82 19.90 12.69
C THR A 423 14.30 19.75 14.14
N TYR A 424 13.66 18.88 14.93
CA TYR A 424 14.05 18.67 16.31
C TYR A 424 15.40 17.98 16.49
N ALA A 425 15.75 17.05 15.60
CA ALA A 425 17.09 16.45 15.57
C ALA A 425 18.17 17.52 15.32
N ALA A 426 17.92 18.47 14.40
CA ALA A 426 18.85 19.56 14.12
C ALA A 426 18.93 20.61 15.24
N LEU A 427 17.81 20.91 15.90
CA LEU A 427 17.75 21.87 17.02
C LEU A 427 18.36 21.32 18.31
N GLY A 428 18.37 20.01 18.49
CA GLY A 428 18.89 19.34 19.69
C GLY A 428 17.94 19.38 20.89
N LYS A 429 18.26 18.58 21.91
CA LYS A 429 17.38 18.32 23.06
C LYS A 429 17.01 19.57 23.83
N ASP A 430 17.95 20.48 24.09
CA ASP A 430 17.67 21.66 24.93
C ASP A 430 16.66 22.60 24.28
N LYS A 431 16.76 22.79 22.97
CA LYS A 431 15.79 23.60 22.23
C LYS A 431 14.42 22.93 22.15
N MET A 432 14.36 21.59 22.02
CA MET A 432 13.08 20.87 22.13
C MET A 432 12.40 21.11 23.48
N LYS A 433 13.17 21.11 24.58
CA LYS A 433 12.62 21.35 25.92
C LYS A 433 12.05 22.76 26.06
N GLU A 434 12.74 23.76 25.50
CA GLU A 434 12.24 25.14 25.43
C GLU A 434 10.94 25.21 24.65
N ILE A 435 10.88 24.60 23.45
CA ILE A 435 9.66 24.54 22.63
C ILE A 435 8.51 23.90 23.43
N GLY A 436 8.74 22.75 24.07
CA GLY A 436 7.72 22.07 24.87
C GLY A 436 7.20 22.92 26.03
N LYS A 437 8.06 23.74 26.66
CA LYS A 437 7.65 24.67 27.74
C LYS A 437 6.80 25.82 27.20
N ASP A 438 7.13 26.33 26.01
CA ASP A 438 6.45 27.47 25.38
C ASP A 438 5.12 27.10 24.70
N MET A 439 4.84 25.80 24.53
CA MET A 439 3.60 25.34 23.91
C MET A 439 2.38 25.58 24.82
N GLY A 440 1.40 26.31 24.30
CA GLY A 440 0.12 26.54 24.95
C GLY A 440 -0.78 25.30 24.97
N ASP A 441 -1.93 25.46 25.64
CA ASP A 441 -3.02 24.51 25.53
C ASP A 441 -3.71 24.64 24.17
N ILE A 442 -4.43 23.59 23.78
CA ILE A 442 -5.21 23.55 22.54
C ILE A 442 -6.68 23.81 22.81
N ILE A 443 -7.34 24.51 21.88
CA ILE A 443 -8.77 24.81 21.91
C ILE A 443 -9.43 24.17 20.69
N ARG A 444 -10.45 23.35 20.91
CA ARG A 444 -11.18 22.69 19.81
C ARG A 444 -11.92 23.74 18.98
N VAL A 445 -11.71 23.69 17.66
CA VAL A 445 -12.40 24.56 16.70
C VAL A 445 -13.57 23.82 16.06
N ARG A 446 -13.30 22.65 15.48
CA ARG A 446 -14.29 21.80 14.80
C ARG A 446 -13.80 20.36 14.72
N GLY A 447 -14.66 19.43 14.33
CA GLY A 447 -14.28 18.04 14.08
C GLY A 447 -15.32 17.03 14.53
N ASP A 448 -15.14 15.80 14.07
CA ASP A 448 -15.97 14.63 14.33
C ASP A 448 -15.14 13.52 15.00
N GLU A 449 -15.57 12.26 14.86
CA GLU A 449 -14.90 11.08 15.40
C GLU A 449 -13.62 10.67 14.63
N ARG A 450 -13.46 11.13 13.39
CA ARG A 450 -12.33 10.79 12.50
C ARG A 450 -11.28 11.87 12.46
N MET A 451 -11.68 13.13 12.53
CA MET A 451 -10.77 14.26 12.41
C MET A 451 -11.22 15.42 13.29
N ALA A 452 -10.27 16.05 13.97
CA ALA A 452 -10.53 17.21 14.79
C ALA A 452 -9.48 18.29 14.56
N VAL A 453 -9.96 19.54 14.51
CA VAL A 453 -9.16 20.73 14.28
C VAL A 453 -9.15 21.54 15.56
N TYR A 454 -7.96 21.88 16.00
CA TYR A 454 -7.69 22.66 17.20
C TYR A 454 -6.88 23.90 16.85
N GLN A 455 -6.90 24.88 17.76
CA GLN A 455 -6.02 26.04 17.74
C GLN A 455 -5.06 26.00 18.92
N ILE A 456 -3.78 26.26 18.66
CA ILE A 456 -2.79 26.60 19.69
C ILE A 456 -2.66 28.10 19.73
N LEU A 457 -2.82 28.69 20.91
CA LEU A 457 -2.51 30.08 21.14
C LEU A 457 -1.06 30.21 21.64
N ARG A 458 -0.25 30.99 20.93
CA ARG A 458 1.12 31.30 21.34
C ARG A 458 1.31 32.80 21.42
N LYS A 459 1.94 33.28 22.48
CA LYS A 459 2.30 34.70 22.63
C LYS A 459 3.72 34.90 22.13
N GLU A 460 3.88 35.60 21.01
CA GLU A 460 5.18 35.95 20.46
C GLU A 460 5.33 37.47 20.40
N LYS A 461 6.39 38.02 21.01
CA LYS A 461 6.66 39.48 21.05
C LYS A 461 5.46 40.32 21.52
N GLY A 462 4.68 39.80 22.46
CA GLY A 462 3.50 40.48 23.01
C GLY A 462 2.21 40.31 22.21
N GLN A 463 2.26 39.71 21.02
CA GLN A 463 1.10 39.43 20.18
C GLN A 463 0.67 37.96 20.31
N ASN A 464 -0.64 37.71 20.26
CA ASN A 464 -1.19 36.36 20.25
C ASN A 464 -1.29 35.85 18.80
N TYR A 465 -0.66 34.72 18.52
CA TYR A 465 -0.75 33.99 17.27
C TYR A 465 -1.57 32.73 17.50
N SER A 466 -2.46 32.41 16.56
CA SER A 466 -3.20 31.14 16.55
C SER A 466 -2.69 30.25 15.43
N TYR A 467 -2.30 29.03 15.75
CA TYR A 467 -1.91 28.01 14.77
C TYR A 467 -2.95 26.90 14.74
N GLU A 468 -3.39 26.50 13.56
CA GLU A 468 -4.30 25.36 13.39
C GLU A 468 -3.50 24.05 13.53
N VAL A 469 -3.98 23.13 14.35
CA VAL A 469 -3.46 21.76 14.44
C VAL A 469 -4.57 20.78 14.15
N ARG A 470 -4.27 19.82 13.28
CA ARG A 470 -5.19 18.75 12.92
C ARG A 470 -4.83 17.49 13.68
N PHE A 471 -5.86 16.78 14.09
CA PHE A 471 -5.75 15.45 14.68
C PHE A 471 -6.58 14.48 13.85
N TYR A 472 -6.03 13.30 13.61
CA TYR A 472 -6.69 12.21 12.90
C TYR A 472 -6.85 11.03 13.87
N ASN A 473 -8.05 10.46 13.94
CA ASN A 473 -8.31 9.25 14.70
C ASN A 473 -7.90 8.04 13.85
N ILE A 474 -6.75 7.46 14.17
CA ILE A 474 -6.15 6.32 13.48
C ILE A 474 -6.23 5.12 14.43
N GLY A 475 -7.30 4.36 14.29
CA GLY A 475 -7.46 3.11 15.04
C GLY A 475 -7.85 3.32 16.49
N GLY A 476 -8.59 4.39 16.79
CA GLY A 476 -8.89 4.78 18.17
C GLY A 476 -7.76 5.57 18.85
N GLU A 477 -6.62 5.77 18.17
CA GLU A 477 -5.55 6.66 18.62
C GLU A 477 -5.60 7.98 17.82
N TRP A 478 -5.76 9.11 18.50
CA TRP A 478 -5.65 10.43 17.90
C TRP A 478 -4.19 10.78 17.63
N LYS A 479 -3.90 11.21 16.41
CA LYS A 479 -2.55 11.50 15.92
C LYS A 479 -2.47 12.90 15.31
N LEU A 480 -1.37 13.61 15.54
CA LEU A 480 -1.09 14.93 14.98
C LEU A 480 -0.88 14.84 13.47
N GLY A 481 -1.61 15.65 12.71
CA GLY A 481 -1.25 16.00 11.34
C GLY A 481 -0.13 17.04 11.33
N ARG A 482 0.39 17.38 10.14
CA ARG A 482 1.35 18.48 9.99
C ARG A 482 0.71 19.83 10.35
N PHE A 483 1.46 20.68 11.04
CA PHE A 483 1.06 22.04 11.44
C PHE A 483 2.21 23.03 11.45
#